data_AF-A0A2P7TMD4-F1
#
_entry.id   AF-A0A2P7TMD4-F1
#
_cell.length_a   1.000
_cell.length_b   1.000
_cell.length_c   1.000
_cell.angle_alpha   90.00
_cell.angle_beta   90.00
_cell.angle_gamma   90.00
#
_symmetry.space_group_name_H-M   'P 1'
#
loop_
_entity.id
_entity.type
_entity.pdbx_description
1 polymer ?
#
loop_
_entity_poly.entity_id
_entity_poly.type
_entity_poly.pdbx_seq_one_letter_code
_entity_poly.pdbx_strand_id
1 'polypeptide(L)'
;MKEQLIQNLRRLGAFWSYAPQAPIPDAVLIEEVLRWGDVAEIQALFRLYATAEIRKVWRETLIPDTRIYPHNYYLALIFFNIKNPKRYILPLQKKYSRYERLKQLIA
;
A
#
# COMPACT_ATOMS: atom_id res chain seq x y z
N MET A 1 -18.47 -5.79 4.38
CA MET A 1 -17.36 -5.83 3.40
C MET A 1 -16.05 -5.26 3.99
N LYS A 2 -15.97 -3.97 4.35
CA LYS A 2 -14.76 -3.39 4.98
C LYS A 2 -14.37 -4.07 6.31
N GLU A 3 -15.33 -4.27 7.22
CA GLU A 3 -15.05 -4.92 8.51
C GLU A 3 -14.51 -6.34 8.34
N GLN A 4 -15.05 -7.12 7.39
CA GLN A 4 -14.56 -8.46 7.08
C GLN A 4 -13.09 -8.43 6.60
N LEU A 5 -12.74 -7.46 5.75
CA LEU A 5 -11.36 -7.26 5.28
C LEU A 5 -10.42 -6.93 6.44
N ILE A 6 -10.84 -6.08 7.38
CA ILE A 6 -10.10 -5.77 8.61
C ILE A 6 -9.91 -7.03 9.46
N GLN A 7 -10.97 -7.82 9.66
CA GLN A 7 -10.89 -9.05 10.46
C GLN A 7 -9.98 -10.10 9.82
N ASN A 8 -9.98 -10.25 8.49
CA ASN A 8 -9.05 -11.12 7.78
C ASN A 8 -7.60 -10.69 8.02
N LEU A 9 -7.30 -9.40 7.86
CA LEU A 9 -5.97 -8.84 8.07
C LEU A 9 -5.51 -8.93 9.53
N ARG A 10 -6.42 -8.81 10.51
CA ARG A 10 -6.12 -9.07 11.92
C ARG A 10 -5.67 -10.51 12.17
N ARG A 11 -6.33 -11.50 11.55
CA ARG A 11 -5.92 -12.91 11.66
C ARG A 11 -4.54 -13.17 11.07
N LEU A 12 -4.15 -12.41 10.04
CA LEU A 12 -2.81 -12.45 9.44
C LEU A 12 -1.76 -11.70 10.26
N GLY A 13 -2.15 -11.01 11.34
CA GLY A 13 -1.23 -10.20 12.15
C GLY A 13 -0.76 -8.91 11.46
N ALA A 14 -1.43 -8.47 10.39
CA ALA A 14 -1.00 -7.29 9.62
C ALA A 14 -1.00 -6.00 10.46
N PHE A 15 -1.87 -5.92 11.47
CA PHE A 15 -1.98 -4.76 12.36
C PHE A 15 -1.23 -4.96 13.69
N TRP A 16 -0.06 -5.59 13.69
CA TRP A 16 0.71 -5.94 14.89
C TRP A 16 0.99 -4.77 15.85
N SER A 17 1.04 -3.53 15.32
CA SER A 17 1.26 -2.30 16.09
C SER A 17 -0.03 -1.65 16.62
N TYR A 18 -1.20 -2.18 16.29
CA TYR A 18 -2.50 -1.66 16.70
C TYR A 18 -3.12 -2.53 17.79
N ALA A 19 -3.82 -1.89 18.73
CA ALA A 19 -4.61 -2.62 19.72
C ALA A 19 -5.72 -3.45 19.03
N PRO A 20 -6.11 -4.62 19.58
CA PRO A 20 -7.06 -5.54 18.94
C PRO A 20 -8.43 -4.97 18.57
N GLN A 21 -8.79 -3.78 19.03
CA GLN A 21 -10.04 -3.09 18.69
C GLN A 21 -9.84 -1.62 18.31
N ALA A 22 -8.60 -1.20 18.05
CA ALA A 22 -8.35 0.14 17.55
C ALA A 22 -9.04 0.34 16.20
N PRO A 23 -9.67 1.50 15.96
CA PRO A 23 -10.16 1.86 14.64
C PRO A 23 -8.96 1.93 13.68
N ILE A 24 -9.11 1.33 12.50
CA ILE A 24 -8.06 1.33 11.47
C ILE A 24 -8.35 2.44 10.45
N PRO A 25 -7.46 3.43 10.30
CA PRO A 25 -7.60 4.45 9.26
C PRO A 25 -7.56 3.84 7.87
N ASP A 26 -8.27 4.44 6.91
CA ASP A 26 -8.35 3.92 5.54
C ASP A 26 -6.99 3.79 4.86
N ALA A 27 -6.11 4.76 5.04
CA ALA A 27 -4.76 4.72 4.48
C ALA A 27 -3.96 3.51 5.01
N VAL A 28 -4.11 3.17 6.29
CA VAL A 28 -3.46 2.02 6.93
C VAL A 28 -4.06 0.73 6.40
N LEU A 29 -5.39 0.64 6.30
CA LEU A 29 -6.03 -0.54 5.72
C LEU A 29 -5.59 -0.78 4.28
N ILE A 30 -5.52 0.28 3.46
CA ILE A 30 -5.04 0.21 2.08
C ILE A 30 -3.58 -0.27 2.05
N GLU A 31 -2.70 0.32 2.86
CA GLU A 31 -1.29 -0.08 2.94
C GLU A 31 -1.14 -1.56 3.32
N GLU A 32 -1.79 -1.99 4.41
CA GLU A 32 -1.65 -3.35 4.91
C GLU A 32 -2.27 -4.40 3.97
N VAL A 33 -3.39 -4.09 3.32
CA VAL A 33 -3.97 -4.98 2.30
C VAL A 33 -3.06 -5.10 1.08
N LEU A 34 -2.50 -3.99 0.59
CA LEU A 34 -1.55 -4.06 -0.52
C LEU A 34 -0.27 -4.79 -0.14
N ARG A 35 0.13 -4.76 1.14
CA ARG A 35 1.38 -5.39 1.61
C ARG A 35 1.23 -6.88 1.91
N TRP A 36 0.14 -7.28 2.55
CA TRP A 36 -0.05 -8.64 3.09
C TRP A 36 -1.28 -9.37 2.58
N GLY A 37 -2.23 -8.66 1.96
CA GLY A 37 -3.43 -9.27 1.41
C GLY A 37 -3.10 -10.15 0.21
N ASP A 38 -3.86 -11.23 0.05
CA ASP A 38 -3.83 -12.04 -1.17
C ASP A 38 -4.70 -11.39 -2.25
N VAL A 39 -4.79 -12.01 -3.42
CA VAL A 39 -5.55 -11.52 -4.58
C VAL A 39 -6.99 -11.18 -4.21
N ALA A 40 -7.65 -11.98 -3.36
CA ALA A 40 -9.02 -11.76 -2.94
C ALA A 40 -9.18 -10.48 -2.10
N GLU A 41 -8.29 -10.26 -1.13
CA GLU A 41 -8.26 -9.05 -0.31
C GLU A 41 -7.96 -7.80 -1.14
N ILE A 42 -6.99 -7.88 -2.07
CA ILE A 42 -6.67 -6.75 -2.94
C ILE A 42 -7.86 -6.45 -3.86
N GLN A 43 -8.52 -7.46 -4.45
CA GLN A 43 -9.75 -7.23 -5.22
C GLN A 43 -10.86 -6.60 -4.39
N ALA A 44 -11.04 -7.03 -3.13
CA ALA A 44 -11.99 -6.41 -2.21
C ALA A 44 -11.64 -4.93 -1.94
N LEU A 45 -10.35 -4.61 -1.82
CA LEU A 45 -9.86 -3.23 -1.67
C LEU A 45 -10.29 -2.35 -2.84
N PHE A 46 -10.11 -2.82 -4.08
CA PHE A 46 -10.52 -2.10 -5.31
C PHE A 46 -12.04 -1.96 -5.47
N ARG A 47 -12.84 -2.73 -4.74
CA ARG A 47 -14.31 -2.55 -4.66
C ARG A 47 -14.72 -1.54 -3.58
N LEU A 48 -13.87 -1.32 -2.58
CA LEU A 48 -14.16 -0.45 -1.43
C LEU A 48 -13.68 0.99 -1.62
N TYR A 49 -12.57 1.19 -2.34
CA TYR A 49 -11.93 2.49 -2.47
C TYR A 49 -11.69 2.84 -3.94
N ALA A 50 -11.61 4.13 -4.24
CA ALA A 50 -11.29 4.57 -5.58
C ALA A 50 -9.83 4.20 -5.91
N THR A 51 -9.57 3.74 -7.14
CA THR A 51 -8.22 3.39 -7.61
C THR A 51 -7.22 4.53 -7.42
N ALA A 52 -7.66 5.79 -7.48
CA ALA A 52 -6.81 6.95 -7.24
C ALA A 52 -6.29 7.02 -5.80
N GLU A 53 -7.13 6.69 -4.81
CA GLU A 53 -6.78 6.66 -3.39
C GLU A 53 -5.82 5.51 -3.09
N ILE A 54 -6.15 4.31 -3.57
CA ILE A 54 -5.30 3.12 -3.45
C ILE A 54 -3.91 3.39 -4.03
N ARG A 55 -3.87 3.96 -5.24
CA ARG A 55 -2.61 4.32 -5.92
C ARG A 55 -1.85 5.40 -5.17
N LYS A 56 -2.53 6.37 -4.54
CA LYS A 56 -1.86 7.39 -3.71
C LYS A 56 -1.13 6.74 -2.55
N VAL A 57 -1.83 5.93 -1.75
CA VAL A 57 -1.24 5.22 -0.60
C VAL A 57 -0.09 4.34 -1.06
N TRP A 58 -0.28 3.53 -2.11
CA TRP A 58 0.77 2.66 -2.65
C TRP A 58 2.05 3.43 -3.00
N ARG A 59 1.93 4.55 -3.73
CA ARG A 59 3.08 5.37 -4.13
C ARG A 59 3.80 6.00 -2.95
N GLU A 60 3.05 6.38 -1.93
CA GLU A 60 3.58 7.08 -0.77
C GLU A 60 4.19 6.10 0.24
N THR A 61 3.60 4.93 0.47
CA THR A 61 3.96 4.06 1.61
C THR A 61 4.76 2.82 1.20
N LEU A 62 4.33 2.12 0.15
CA LEU A 62 4.96 0.86 -0.29
C LEU A 62 6.10 1.06 -1.28
N ILE A 63 5.93 1.93 -2.29
CA ILE A 63 6.95 2.14 -3.32
C ILE A 63 8.32 2.50 -2.72
N PRO A 64 8.44 3.42 -1.74
CA PRO A 64 9.74 3.82 -1.18
C PRO A 64 10.52 2.70 -0.49
N ASP A 65 9.84 1.62 -0.08
CA ASP A 65 10.48 0.46 0.52
C ASP A 65 11.14 -0.39 -0.56
N THR A 66 12.44 -0.21 -0.75
CA THR A 66 13.23 -0.90 -1.77
C THR A 66 13.35 -2.41 -1.51
N ARG A 67 13.14 -2.86 -0.27
CA ARG A 67 13.25 -4.28 0.12
C ARG A 67 12.14 -5.13 -0.50
N ILE A 68 10.99 -4.52 -0.81
CA ILE A 68 9.82 -5.18 -1.41
C ILE A 68 9.65 -4.82 -2.90
N TYR A 69 10.74 -4.49 -3.60
CA TYR A 69 10.67 -4.14 -5.03
C TYR A 69 9.95 -5.19 -5.91
N PRO A 70 10.20 -6.51 -5.77
CA PRO A 70 9.46 -7.52 -6.54
C PRO A 70 7.95 -7.46 -6.31
N HIS A 71 7.52 -7.20 -5.08
CA HIS A 71 6.10 -7.05 -4.72
C HIS A 71 5.47 -5.81 -5.35
N ASN A 72 6.17 -4.67 -5.27
CA ASN A 72 5.74 -3.45 -5.95
C ASN A 72 5.67 -3.63 -7.48
N TYR A 73 6.58 -4.40 -8.06
CA TYR A 73 6.57 -4.74 -9.48
C TYR A 73 5.34 -5.59 -9.84
N TYR A 74 5.02 -6.59 -9.02
CA TYR A 74 3.80 -7.40 -9.15
C TYR A 74 2.53 -6.55 -9.08
N LEU A 75 2.38 -5.70 -8.04
CA LEU A 75 1.23 -4.82 -7.90
C LEU A 75 1.07 -3.88 -9.11
N ALA A 76 2.18 -3.32 -9.59
CA ALA A 76 2.19 -2.45 -10.74
C ALA A 76 1.68 -3.14 -12.01
N LEU A 77 2.13 -4.36 -12.28
CA LEU A 77 1.70 -5.13 -13.45
C LEU A 77 0.24 -5.59 -13.33
N ILE A 78 -0.08 -6.27 -12.23
CA ILE A 78 -1.32 -7.03 -12.12
C ILE A 78 -2.51 -6.15 -11.75
N PHE A 79 -2.34 -5.28 -10.75
CA PHE A 79 -3.46 -4.51 -10.20
C PHE A 79 -3.55 -3.10 -10.78
N PHE A 80 -2.42 -2.49 -11.13
CA PHE A 80 -2.41 -1.13 -11.70
C PHE A 80 -2.25 -1.09 -13.22
N ASN A 81 -2.08 -2.24 -13.88
CA ASN A 81 -1.94 -2.36 -15.34
C ASN A 81 -0.85 -1.43 -15.92
N ILE A 82 0.29 -1.32 -15.23
CA ILE A 82 1.41 -0.47 -15.63
C ILE A 82 2.34 -1.29 -16.53
N LYS A 83 2.32 -1.01 -17.84
CA LYS A 83 3.10 -1.74 -18.85
C LYS A 83 4.61 -1.75 -18.62
N ASN A 84 5.17 -0.71 -17.98
CA ASN A 84 6.59 -0.63 -17.66
C ASN A 84 6.78 -0.26 -16.18
N PRO A 85 6.68 -1.24 -15.25
CA PRO A 85 6.74 -0.99 -13.82
C PRO A 85 8.06 -0.36 -13.39
N LYS A 86 9.19 -0.82 -13.94
CA LYS A 86 10.52 -0.29 -13.58
C LYS A 86 10.60 1.21 -13.84
N ARG A 87 10.17 1.66 -15.02
CA ARG A 87 10.14 3.09 -15.38
C ARG A 87 9.21 3.89 -14.48
N TYR A 88 8.13 3.29 -13.98
CA TYR A 88 7.17 3.94 -13.10
C TYR A 88 7.66 4.02 -11.64
N ILE A 89 8.22 2.93 -11.11
CA ILE A 89 8.55 2.76 -9.68
C ILE A 89 9.82 3.53 -9.30
N LEU A 90 10.89 3.43 -10.10
CA LEU A 90 12.21 3.97 -9.70
C LEU A 90 12.21 5.49 -9.41
N PRO A 91 11.57 6.36 -10.22
CA PRO A 91 11.51 7.78 -9.90
C PRO A 91 10.72 8.07 -8.61
N LEU A 92 9.66 7.29 -8.37
CA LEU A 92 8.80 7.45 -7.21
C LEU A 92 9.48 6.99 -5.92
N GLN A 93 10.32 5.96 -5.98
CA GLN A 93 11.16 5.53 -4.85
C GLN A 93 12.02 6.67 -4.32
N LYS A 94 12.68 7.41 -5.23
CA LYS A 94 13.46 8.59 -4.86
C LYS A 94 12.57 9.69 -4.31
N LYS A 95 11.53 10.08 -5.07
CA LYS A 95 10.60 11.18 -4.73
C LYS A 95 9.96 11.03 -3.35
N TYR A 96 9.52 9.83 -3.00
CA TYR A 96 8.82 9.56 -1.75
C TYR A 96 9.71 8.97 -0.66
N SER A 97 11.03 8.93 -0.87
CA SER A 97 11.99 8.48 0.14
C SER A 97 11.87 9.31 1.42
N ARG A 98 12.17 8.69 2.57
CA ARG A 98 12.13 9.38 3.88
C ARG A 98 13.01 10.63 3.89
N TYR A 99 14.17 10.57 3.23
CA TYR A 99 15.08 11.69 3.10
C TYR A 99 14.41 12.88 2.38
N GLU A 100 13.80 12.67 1.21
CA GLU A 100 13.13 13.75 0.47
C GLU A 100 11.94 14.33 1.25
N ARG A 101 11.19 13.48 1.97
CA ARG A 101 10.09 13.93 2.84
C ARG A 101 10.58 14.84 3.96
N LEU A 102 11.65 14.44 4.65
CA LEU A 102 12.23 15.23 5.74
C LEU A 102 12.77 16.57 5.22
N LYS A 103 13.42 16.57 4.06
CA LYS A 103 13.92 17.79 3.41
C LYS A 103 12.80 18.80 3.15
N GLN A 104 11.61 18.34 2.77
CA GLN A 104 10.44 19.21 2.52
C GLN A 104 9.84 19.82 3.79
N LEU A 105 10.07 19.23 4.97
CA LEU A 105 9.55 19.76 6.24
C LEU A 105 10.44 20.85 6.84
N ILE A 106 11.69 20.94 6.38
CA ILE A 106 12.72 21.85 6.90
C ILE A 106 12.95 23.04 5.94
N ALA A 107 12.40 22.98 4.73
CA ALA A 107 12.47 24.01 3.70
C ALA A 107 11.24 24.93 3.74
#